data_AF-A0A351EH85-F1
#
_entry.id   AF-A0A351EH85-F1
#
_cell.length_a   1.000
_cell.length_b   1.000
_cell.length_c   1.000
_cell.angle_alpha   90.00
_cell.angle_beta   90.00
_cell.angle_gamma   90.00
#
_symmetry.space_group_name_H-M   'P 1'
#
loop_
_entity.id
_entity.type
_entity.pdbx_description
1 polymer ?
#
loop_
_entity_poly.entity_id
_entity_poly.type
_entity_poly.pdbx_seq_one_letter_code
_entity_poly.pdbx_strand_id
1 'polypeptide(L)'
;SKNRLDEDGLFVLEAFVPQTSLDSPNRGVESRSLSNTTVLSVTIQERKSGIVRGQSIELGQNKTILRPWRVLIKTPQEIDLLARKCGLRLVTRWQDWDRTPFSEGSNHHISVYAPLKL
;
A
#
# COMPACT_ATOMS: atom_id res chain seq x y z
N SER A 1 15.69 -6.95 3.01
CA SER A 1 17.04 -6.41 3.27
C SER A 1 17.82 -6.46 1.97
N LYS A 2 18.55 -5.40 1.60
CA LYS A 2 19.44 -5.39 0.41
C LYS A 2 20.40 -6.58 0.40
N ASN A 3 20.79 -7.06 1.58
CA ASN A 3 21.71 -8.18 1.77
C ASN A 3 21.16 -9.56 1.30
N ARG A 4 19.98 -9.59 0.68
CA ARG A 4 19.41 -10.77 0.02
C ARG A 4 19.32 -10.63 -1.50
N LEU A 5 19.89 -9.56 -2.05
CA LEU A 5 20.00 -9.35 -3.48
C LEU A 5 21.44 -9.67 -3.89
N ASP A 6 21.59 -10.36 -5.01
CA ASP A 6 22.87 -10.41 -5.73
C ASP A 6 23.24 -9.01 -6.24
N GLU A 7 24.47 -8.84 -6.75
CA GLU A 7 24.98 -7.53 -7.18
C GLU A 7 24.09 -6.84 -8.23
N ASP A 8 23.50 -7.62 -9.13
CA ASP A 8 22.55 -7.17 -10.15
C ASP A 8 21.08 -7.46 -9.79
N GLY A 9 20.80 -7.87 -8.55
CA GLY A 9 19.46 -8.18 -8.07
C GLY A 9 18.56 -6.95 -7.99
N LEU A 10 17.27 -7.14 -8.25
CA LEU A 10 16.25 -6.09 -8.20
C LEU A 10 15.27 -6.33 -7.05
N PHE A 11 14.87 -5.24 -6.39
CA PHE A 11 13.76 -5.22 -5.45
C PHE A 11 12.56 -4.54 -6.11
N VAL A 12 11.46 -5.27 -6.27
CA VAL A 12 10.22 -4.77 -6.88
C VAL A 12 9.17 -4.58 -5.80
N LEU A 13 8.55 -3.40 -5.78
CA LEU A 13 7.47 -3.04 -4.85
C LEU A 13 6.25 -2.60 -5.64
N GLU A 14 5.10 -3.22 -5.36
CA GLU A 14 3.79 -2.74 -5.77
C GLU A 14 3.09 -2.10 -4.56
N ALA A 15 2.61 -0.87 -4.72
CA ALA A 15 1.87 -0.16 -3.68
C ALA A 15 0.86 0.83 -4.29
N PHE A 16 -0.17 1.18 -3.52
CA PHE A 16 -1.09 2.25 -3.90
C PHE A 16 -0.47 3.62 -3.65
N VAL A 17 -0.88 4.62 -4.41
CA VAL A 17 -0.54 6.03 -4.19
C VAL A 17 -1.62 6.65 -3.31
N PRO A 18 -1.26 7.23 -2.15
CA PRO A 18 -2.26 7.87 -1.30
C PRO A 18 -2.83 9.12 -1.97
N GLN A 19 -4.14 9.10 -2.26
CA GLN A 19 -4.86 10.31 -2.65
C GLN A 19 -5.08 11.17 -1.41
N THR A 20 -4.55 12.40 -1.43
CA THR A 20 -4.65 13.32 -0.29
C THR A 20 -5.90 14.16 -0.44
N SER A 21 -7.04 13.67 0.06
CA SER A 21 -8.23 14.49 0.28
C SER A 21 -8.32 14.83 1.77
N LEU A 22 -7.99 16.08 2.11
CA LEU A 22 -8.06 16.59 3.50
C LEU A 22 -9.48 16.49 4.08
N ASP A 23 -10.49 16.51 3.21
CA ASP A 23 -11.91 16.46 3.58
C ASP A 23 -12.43 15.04 3.77
N SER A 24 -11.63 14.00 3.50
CA SER A 24 -12.10 12.64 3.72
C SER A 24 -12.23 12.31 5.21
N PRO A 25 -13.35 11.66 5.60
CA PRO A 25 -13.55 11.25 6.97
C PRO A 25 -12.45 10.26 7.36
N ASN A 26 -11.83 10.55 8.49
CA ASN A 26 -10.72 9.78 9.08
C ASN A 26 -11.19 8.48 9.74
N ARG A 27 -12.49 8.19 9.69
CA ARG A 27 -13.10 6.92 10.07
C ARG A 27 -14.22 6.61 9.09
N GLY A 28 -14.39 5.34 8.76
CA GLY A 28 -15.47 4.92 7.86
C GLY A 28 -15.82 3.46 8.06
N VAL A 29 -17.05 3.13 7.68
CA VAL A 29 -17.51 1.75 7.53
C VAL A 29 -18.04 1.62 6.11
N GLU A 30 -17.44 0.71 5.34
CA GLU A 30 -17.96 0.30 4.04
C GLU A 30 -18.62 -1.08 4.19
N SER A 31 -19.77 -1.27 3.56
CA SER A 31 -20.46 -2.55 3.51
C SER A 31 -20.47 -3.08 2.09
N ARG A 32 -20.14 -4.36 1.93
CA ARG A 32 -20.26 -5.09 0.67
C ARG A 32 -21.05 -6.36 0.90
N SER A 33 -22.15 -6.53 0.17
CA SER A 33 -22.97 -7.74 0.23
C SER A 33 -22.54 -8.72 -0.86
N LEU A 34 -22.24 -9.95 -0.45
CA LEU A 34 -22.08 -11.12 -1.31
C LEU A 34 -23.33 -11.99 -1.17
N SER A 35 -23.49 -12.98 -2.04
CA SER A 35 -24.70 -13.82 -2.09
C SER A 35 -25.14 -14.39 -0.73
N ASN A 36 -24.21 -14.77 0.15
CA ASN A 36 -24.50 -15.38 1.46
C ASN A 36 -23.75 -14.73 2.64
N THR A 37 -23.09 -13.59 2.43
CA THR A 37 -22.22 -12.98 3.44
C THR A 37 -22.16 -11.48 3.26
N THR A 38 -22.18 -10.74 4.35
CA THR A 38 -21.91 -9.29 4.33
C THR A 38 -20.51 -9.05 4.87
N VAL A 39 -19.69 -8.28 4.15
CA VAL A 39 -18.38 -7.83 4.63
C VAL A 39 -18.47 -6.37 5.03
N LEU A 40 -18.20 -6.09 6.30
CA LEU A 40 -18.00 -4.73 6.79
C LEU A 40 -16.51 -4.45 6.91
N SER A 41 -16.07 -3.39 6.24
CA SER A 41 -14.70 -2.88 6.35
C SER A 41 -14.72 -1.62 7.23
N VAL A 42 -14.26 -1.77 8.47
CA VAL A 42 -14.09 -0.64 9.39
C VAL A 42 -12.69 -0.09 9.22
N THR A 43 -12.56 1.20 8.92
CA THR A 43 -11.28 1.87 8.68
C THR A 43 -11.11 3.06 9.60
N ILE A 44 -9.92 3.22 10.17
CA ILE A 44 -9.50 4.35 11.01
C ILE A 44 -8.16 4.86 10.47
N GLN A 45 -8.11 6.14 10.11
CA GLN A 45 -6.93 6.83 9.62
C GLN A 45 -6.31 7.68 10.74
N GLU A 46 -5.09 7.36 11.13
CA GLU A 46 -4.30 8.08 12.11
C GLU A 46 -3.41 9.12 11.42
N ARG A 47 -3.96 10.31 11.14
CA ARG A 47 -3.30 11.34 10.32
C ARG A 47 -1.87 11.69 10.75
N LYS A 48 -1.58 11.72 12.06
CA LYS A 48 -0.24 12.07 12.59
C LYS A 48 0.81 10.99 12.33
N SER A 49 0.44 9.71 12.39
CA SER A 49 1.37 8.59 12.24
C SER A 49 1.44 8.08 10.79
N GLY A 50 0.47 8.44 9.94
CA GLY A 50 0.30 7.85 8.61
C GLY A 50 -0.21 6.41 8.65
N ILE A 51 -0.62 5.92 9.82
CA ILE A 51 -1.15 4.57 9.98
C ILE A 51 -2.63 4.57 9.58
N VAL A 52 -3.02 3.57 8.80
CA VAL A 52 -4.42 3.22 8.61
C VAL A 52 -4.62 1.82 9.15
N ARG A 53 -5.64 1.64 9.96
CA ARG A 53 -5.96 0.35 10.57
C ARG A 53 -7.44 0.08 10.48
N GLY A 54 -7.78 -1.19 10.63
CA GLY A 54 -9.16 -1.58 10.51
C GLY A 54 -9.44 -3.01 10.90
N GLN A 55 -10.67 -3.38 10.60
CA GLN A 55 -11.22 -4.71 10.81
C GLN A 55 -12.04 -5.05 9.58
N SER A 56 -11.71 -6.15 8.92
CA SER A 56 -12.65 -6.79 8.00
C SER A 56 -13.53 -7.75 8.82
N ILE A 57 -14.83 -7.52 8.77
CA ILE A 57 -15.84 -8.27 9.51
C ILE A 57 -16.69 -9.01 8.48
N GLU A 58 -16.51 -10.32 8.37
CA GLU A 58 -17.38 -11.18 7.56
C GLU A 58 -18.55 -11.66 8.44
N LEU A 59 -19.76 -11.28 8.07
CA LEU A 59 -21.01 -11.68 8.69
C LEU A 59 -21.68 -12.73 7.80
N GLY A 60 -21.50 -14.00 8.12
CA GLY A 60 -22.25 -15.12 7.54
C GLY A 60 -23.47 -15.47 8.40
N GLN A 61 -24.36 -16.31 7.88
CA GLN A 61 -25.61 -16.69 8.57
C GLN A 61 -25.39 -17.24 10.00
N ASN A 62 -24.34 -18.04 10.19
CA ASN A 62 -24.06 -18.73 11.46
C ASN A 62 -22.70 -18.38 12.07
N LYS A 63 -21.92 -17.52 11.42
CA LYS A 63 -20.54 -17.23 11.84
C LYS A 63 -20.16 -15.80 11.51
N THR A 64 -19.50 -15.16 12.47
CA THR A 64 -18.81 -13.90 12.28
C THR A 64 -17.30 -14.14 12.30
N ILE A 65 -16.57 -13.61 11.32
CA ILE A 65 -15.10 -13.69 11.26
C ILE A 65 -14.53 -12.28 11.29
N LEU A 66 -13.58 -12.06 12.20
CA LEU A 66 -12.86 -10.80 12.39
C LEU A 66 -11.42 -10.95 11.89
N ARG A 67 -11.01 -10.09 10.96
CA ARG A 67 -9.64 -9.99 10.46
C ARG A 67 -9.10 -8.56 10.67
N PRO A 68 -8.33 -8.31 11.76
CA PRO A 68 -7.74 -7.00 11.98
C PRO A 68 -6.60 -6.77 11.00
N TRP A 69 -6.42 -5.53 10.56
CA TRP A 69 -5.34 -5.15 9.67
C TRP A 69 -4.79 -3.78 10.02
N ARG A 70 -3.53 -3.55 9.64
CA ARG A 70 -2.83 -2.28 9.84
C ARG A 70 -1.82 -2.07 8.73
N VAL A 71 -1.83 -0.87 8.14
CA VAL A 71 -0.89 -0.46 7.10
C VAL A 71 -0.29 0.89 7.48
N LEU A 72 0.99 1.09 7.17
CA LEU A 72 1.64 2.39 7.22
C LEU A 72 1.64 2.95 5.80
N ILE A 73 0.97 4.07 5.60
CA ILE A 73 0.88 4.71 4.29
C ILE A 73 2.11 5.58 4.09
N LYS A 74 2.71 5.46 2.89
CA LYS A 74 3.82 6.29 2.44
C LYS A 74 3.61 6.70 0.99
N THR A 75 3.96 7.94 0.67
CA THR A 75 3.99 8.40 -0.72
C THR A 75 5.11 7.70 -1.49
N PRO A 76 5.07 7.65 -2.83
CA PRO A 76 6.16 7.10 -3.63
C PRO A 76 7.51 7.73 -3.28
N GLN A 77 7.55 9.05 -3.02
CA GLN A 77 8.76 9.79 -2.67
C GLN A 77 9.27 9.43 -1.26
N GLU A 78 8.38 9.24 -0.28
CA GLU A 78 8.79 8.77 1.04
C GLU A 78 9.37 7.36 0.99
N ILE A 79 8.77 6.47 0.17
CA ILE A 79 9.30 5.12 -0.08
C ILE A 79 10.69 5.21 -0.71
N ASP A 80 10.89 6.10 -1.71
CA ASP A 80 12.19 6.29 -2.35
C ASP A 80 13.26 6.77 -1.35
N LEU A 81 12.89 7.65 -0.43
CA LEU A 81 13.80 8.10 0.64
C LEU A 81 14.18 6.94 1.57
N LEU A 82 13.21 6.09 1.95
CA LEU A 82 13.48 4.90 2.77
C LEU A 82 14.35 3.89 2.03
N ALA A 83 14.05 3.63 0.75
CA ALA A 83 14.85 2.76 -0.11
C ALA A 83 16.30 3.25 -0.19
N ARG A 84 16.52 4.56 -0.39
CA ARG A 84 17.86 5.17 -0.40
C ARG A 84 18.59 4.99 0.92
N LYS A 85 17.93 5.20 2.07
CA LYS A 85 18.50 4.93 3.40
C LYS A 85 18.88 3.46 3.59
N CYS A 86 18.22 2.55 2.87
CA CYS A 86 18.56 1.13 2.84
C CYS A 86 19.56 0.74 1.74
N GLY A 87 20.19 1.71 1.07
CA GLY A 87 21.22 1.45 0.06
C GLY A 87 20.67 1.03 -1.30
N LEU A 88 19.41 1.37 -1.61
CA LEU A 88 18.74 1.09 -2.87
C LEU A 88 18.46 2.39 -3.65
N ARG A 89 18.52 2.36 -4.98
CA ARG A 89 18.10 3.46 -5.87
C ARG A 89 16.93 3.02 -6.72
N LEU A 90 16.01 3.95 -6.98
CA LEU A 90 14.95 3.74 -7.96
C LEU A 90 15.59 3.61 -9.35
N VAL A 91 15.17 2.58 -10.09
CA VAL A 91 15.56 2.33 -11.48
C VAL A 91 14.46 2.80 -12.42
N THR A 92 13.22 2.40 -12.13
CA THR A 92 12.06 2.73 -12.95
C THR A 92 10.80 2.63 -12.10
N ARG A 93 9.74 3.31 -12.56
CA ARG A 93 8.41 3.27 -11.96
C ARG A 93 7.34 3.22 -13.04
N TRP A 94 6.39 2.31 -12.86
CA TRP A 94 5.19 2.18 -13.68
C TRP A 94 3.94 2.30 -12.80
N GLN A 95 2.79 2.49 -13.42
CA GLN A 95 1.51 2.44 -12.72
C GLN A 95 1.11 1.00 -12.37
N ASP A 96 1.41 0.04 -13.25
CA ASP A 96 0.95 -1.33 -13.20
C ASP A 96 1.94 -2.30 -13.87
N TRP A 97 1.64 -3.60 -13.83
CA TRP A 97 2.49 -4.67 -14.36
C TRP A 97 2.57 -4.68 -15.89
N ASP A 98 1.61 -4.06 -16.57
CA ASP A 98 1.64 -3.82 -18.02
C ASP A 98 2.59 -2.68 -18.42
N ARG A 99 3.29 -2.10 -17.43
CA ARG A 99 4.28 -1.03 -17.58
C ARG A 99 3.68 0.28 -18.09
N THR A 100 2.42 0.56 -17.77
CA THR A 100 1.80 1.86 -18.04
C THR A 100 2.62 2.98 -17.39
N PRO A 101 2.87 4.12 -18.07
CA PRO A 101 3.63 5.23 -17.49
C PRO A 101 3.03 5.72 -16.17
N PHE A 102 3.89 5.90 -15.17
CA PHE A 102 3.50 6.48 -13.89
C PHE A 102 3.36 8.01 -14.01
N SER A 103 2.27 8.57 -13.49
CA SER A 103 1.99 10.02 -13.50
C SER A 103 1.32 10.48 -12.21
N GLU A 104 1.06 11.79 -12.06
CA GLU A 104 0.36 12.34 -10.89
C GLU A 104 -1.05 11.78 -10.70
N GLY A 105 -1.71 11.32 -11.78
CA GLY A 105 -3.02 10.70 -11.73
C GLY A 105 -3.01 9.22 -11.36
N SER A 106 -1.84 8.59 -11.27
CA SER A 106 -1.73 7.17 -10.97
C SER A 106 -2.12 6.89 -9.52
N ASN A 107 -3.04 5.96 -9.31
CA ASN A 107 -3.50 5.50 -7.99
C ASN A 107 -2.68 4.31 -7.44
N HIS A 108 -1.81 3.74 -8.27
CA HIS A 108 -0.90 2.64 -7.95
C HIS A 108 0.46 2.87 -8.59
N HIS A 109 1.47 2.19 -8.06
CA HIS A 109 2.77 2.15 -8.69
C HIS A 109 3.47 0.81 -8.46
N ILE A 110 4.27 0.44 -9.45
CA ILE A 110 5.32 -0.55 -9.37
C ILE A 110 6.64 0.18 -9.42
N SER A 111 7.40 0.12 -8.34
CA SER A 111 8.75 0.66 -8.28
C SER A 111 9.77 -0.46 -8.31
N VAL A 112 10.75 -0.33 -9.20
CA VAL A 112 11.90 -1.23 -9.27
C VAL A 112 13.11 -0.52 -8.69
N TYR A 113 13.75 -1.15 -7.73
CA TYR A 113 14.96 -0.65 -7.07
C TYR A 113 16.14 -1.58 -7.30
N ALA A 114 17.33 -1.01 -7.39
CA ALA A 114 18.59 -1.74 -7.45
C ALA A 114 19.52 -1.31 -6.31
N PRO A 115 20.48 -2.15 -5.88
CA PRO A 115 21.62 -1.74 -5.10
C PRO A 115 22.25 -0.43 -5.60
N LEU A 116 22.53 0.51 -4.68
CA LEU A 116 23.53 1.54 -4.94
C LEU A 116 24.87 0.83 -5.21
N LYS A 117 25.47 1.13 -6.36
CA LYS A 117 26.86 0.76 -6.65
C LYS A 117 27.74 1.72 -5.84
N LEU A 118 28.67 1.16 -5.07
CA LEU A 118 29.71 1.91 -4.38
C LEU A 118 30.68 2.53 -5.40
#